data_AF-A0A354UC52-F1
#
_entry.id   AF-A0A354UC52-F1
#
_cell.length_a   1.000
_cell.length_b   1.000
_cell.length_c   1.000
_cell.angle_alpha   90.00
_cell.angle_beta   90.00
_cell.angle_gamma   90.00
#
_symmetry.space_group_name_H-M   'P 1'
#
loop_
_entity.id
_entity.type
_entity.pdbx_description
1 polymer ?
#
loop_
_entity_poly.entity_id
_entity_poly.type
_entity_poly.pdbx_seq_one_letter_code
_entity_poly.pdbx_strand_id
1 'polypeptide(L)'
;MNVVSRANDPNDMIIRDTYVMSGGRVSVGIGTVTGELHMEEGANVSFTNKVNFDFDLTVRTTEDVALINNYGIISGGEKATYSILIKADQSKGSYNLADGASGFANSVTVKVNGEAIGKVLTVSGSTSSDFFRIGKMKYTLTNNGGDLDFTIRKAKVRQDFDGDGISDIIFQKNDDHQVGYWMNGTTDWQGNGQPQPSDWVIAGGYDMNGDEKADLVMIGNTEVNGVKGAYIGYYEGGVTDAASWKNIGYLTNSDNIQWNIKVGNITGNEGKNSIIWHAAELGALGIWSDGTDSWIALGSGFDSNWTMLGVGDFNGDGKDDILFSYANGFYTTDIDGNFQSLGTAGSGWSVAAIG
;
A
#
# COMPACT_ATOMS: atom_id res chain seq x y z
N MET A 1 -10.81 -17.97 40.46
CA MET A 1 -10.12 -17.07 41.40
C MET A 1 -10.66 -15.67 41.16
N ASN A 2 -11.20 -14.99 42.17
CA ASN A 2 -11.73 -13.62 42.00
C ASN A 2 -10.57 -12.65 42.22
N VAL A 3 -10.04 -12.04 41.15
CA VAL A 3 -9.12 -10.92 41.28
C VAL A 3 -9.96 -9.64 41.27
N VAL A 4 -10.17 -9.05 42.45
CA VAL A 4 -10.73 -7.70 42.61
C VAL A 4 -9.58 -6.82 43.07
N SER A 5 -8.98 -6.07 42.16
CA SER A 5 -7.92 -5.14 42.50
C SER A 5 -8.50 -3.73 42.70
N ARG A 6 -8.25 -3.15 43.88
CA ARG A 6 -8.60 -1.77 44.23
C ARG A 6 -7.34 -1.09 44.75
N ALA A 7 -6.69 -0.28 43.92
CA ALA A 7 -5.55 0.55 44.33
C ALA A 7 -6.02 1.99 44.64
N ASN A 8 -5.32 2.65 45.58
CA ASN A 8 -5.59 4.03 45.98
C ASN A 8 -4.91 5.06 45.05
N ASP A 9 -3.95 4.64 44.22
CA ASP A 9 -3.33 5.45 43.18
C ASP A 9 -3.66 4.84 41.79
N PRO A 10 -4.30 5.60 40.88
CA PRO A 10 -4.60 5.16 39.52
C PRO A 10 -3.37 4.71 38.70
N ASN A 11 -2.16 5.20 39.03
CA ASN A 11 -0.96 5.00 38.22
C ASN A 11 -0.13 3.77 38.60
N ASP A 12 -0.40 3.11 39.74
CA ASP A 12 0.44 2.02 40.27
C ASP A 12 -0.11 0.61 39.99
N MET A 13 -1.35 0.49 39.52
CA MET A 13 -1.97 -0.82 39.32
C MET A 13 -1.79 -1.31 37.89
N ILE A 14 -0.81 -2.20 37.71
CA ILE A 14 -0.54 -2.89 36.44
C ILE A 14 -0.97 -4.36 36.59
N ILE A 15 -1.87 -4.80 35.72
CA ILE A 15 -2.26 -6.20 35.55
C ILE A 15 -1.61 -6.69 34.27
N ARG A 16 -0.87 -7.80 34.35
CA ARG A 16 -0.09 -8.34 33.22
C ARG A 16 -0.34 -9.83 33.07
N ASP A 17 -0.37 -10.32 31.83
CA ASP A 17 -0.44 -11.75 31.47
C ASP A 17 -1.52 -12.52 32.26
N THR A 18 -2.77 -12.24 31.92
CA THR A 18 -3.95 -12.74 32.64
C THR A 18 -4.61 -13.87 31.89
N TYR A 19 -4.79 -15.00 32.57
CA TYR A 19 -5.57 -16.13 32.08
C TYR A 19 -6.87 -16.26 32.89
N VAL A 20 -8.02 -16.18 32.23
CA VAL A 20 -9.34 -16.31 32.84
C VAL A 20 -9.99 -17.61 32.38
N MET A 21 -9.99 -18.59 33.29
CA MET A 21 -10.65 -19.88 33.05
C MET A 21 -12.16 -19.75 32.89
N SER A 22 -12.80 -20.76 32.31
CA SER A 22 -14.24 -20.85 32.16
C SER A 22 -14.98 -20.60 33.49
N GLY A 23 -15.98 -19.72 33.48
CA GLY A 23 -16.72 -19.28 34.67
C GLY A 23 -15.93 -18.38 35.62
N GLY A 24 -14.66 -18.12 35.35
CA GLY A 24 -13.82 -17.17 36.08
C GLY A 24 -14.28 -15.73 35.89
N ARG A 25 -14.04 -14.88 36.89
CA ARG A 25 -14.42 -13.47 36.86
C ARG A 25 -13.25 -12.54 37.17
N VAL A 26 -13.04 -11.57 36.28
CA VAL A 26 -12.08 -10.47 36.45
C VAL A 26 -12.82 -9.15 36.26
N SER A 27 -12.64 -8.22 37.20
CA SER A 27 -13.22 -6.88 37.11
C SER A 27 -12.16 -5.85 37.42
N VAL A 28 -11.83 -5.03 36.42
CA VAL A 28 -10.80 -4.00 36.52
C VAL A 28 -11.48 -2.64 36.62
N GLY A 29 -11.43 -2.06 37.81
CA GLY A 29 -12.10 -0.79 38.12
C GLY A 29 -11.27 0.47 37.84
N ILE A 30 -9.95 0.32 37.70
CA ILE A 30 -8.97 1.38 37.43
C ILE A 30 -7.64 0.74 37.05
N GLY A 31 -6.70 1.49 36.48
CA GLY A 31 -5.32 1.04 36.25
C GLY A 31 -5.05 0.57 34.83
N THR A 32 -3.89 -0.04 34.63
CA THR A 32 -3.41 -0.49 33.31
C THR A 32 -3.45 -2.02 33.21
N VAL A 33 -3.98 -2.53 32.10
CA VAL A 33 -3.88 -3.94 31.71
C VAL A 33 -2.90 -4.02 30.54
N THR A 34 -1.97 -4.97 30.57
CA THR A 34 -0.99 -5.18 29.50
C THR A 34 -0.61 -6.66 29.39
N GLY A 35 0.23 -7.01 28.42
CA GLY A 35 0.53 -8.40 28.11
C GLY A 35 -0.69 -9.15 27.57
N GLU A 36 -0.66 -10.48 27.63
CA GLU A 36 -1.75 -11.30 27.10
C GLU A 36 -2.95 -11.32 28.06
N LEU A 37 -4.15 -11.15 27.53
CA LEU A 37 -5.41 -11.41 28.20
C LEU A 37 -6.08 -12.58 27.49
N HIS A 38 -5.84 -13.77 28.03
CA HIS A 38 -6.45 -14.99 27.57
C HIS A 38 -7.70 -15.30 28.37
N MET A 39 -8.80 -15.58 27.68
CA MET A 39 -10.10 -15.84 28.28
C MET A 39 -10.73 -17.06 27.62
N GLU A 40 -11.06 -18.06 28.43
CA GLU A 40 -11.79 -19.24 27.97
C GLU A 40 -13.29 -18.94 27.80
N GLU A 41 -13.98 -19.81 27.07
CA GLU A 41 -15.43 -19.72 26.91
C GLU A 41 -16.15 -19.69 28.27
N GLY A 42 -17.04 -18.71 28.46
CA GLY A 42 -17.77 -18.50 29.71
C GLY A 42 -17.01 -17.70 30.77
N ALA A 43 -15.79 -17.22 30.47
CA ALA A 43 -15.12 -16.21 31.31
C ALA A 43 -15.93 -14.91 31.36
N ASN A 44 -15.85 -14.19 32.48
CA ASN A 44 -16.52 -12.91 32.69
C ASN A 44 -15.49 -11.82 32.99
N VAL A 45 -15.20 -10.98 32.00
CA VAL A 45 -14.25 -9.86 32.13
C VAL A 45 -14.99 -8.54 31.99
N SER A 46 -14.65 -7.57 32.84
CA SER A 46 -15.28 -6.25 32.83
C SER A 46 -14.27 -5.13 33.04
N PHE A 47 -14.35 -4.10 32.20
CA PHE A 47 -13.58 -2.87 32.29
C PHE A 47 -14.49 -1.67 32.59
N THR A 48 -13.88 -0.64 33.17
CA THR A 48 -14.51 0.66 33.42
C THR A 48 -13.80 1.74 32.60
N ASN A 49 -14.33 2.96 32.61
CA ASN A 49 -13.73 4.11 31.91
C ASN A 49 -12.42 4.64 32.50
N LYS A 50 -11.91 4.02 33.57
CA LYS A 50 -10.62 4.34 34.19
C LYS A 50 -9.56 3.26 33.91
N VAL A 51 -9.88 2.31 33.05
CA VAL A 51 -8.97 1.26 32.60
C VAL A 51 -8.28 1.74 31.33
N ASN A 52 -6.96 1.59 31.30
CA ASN A 52 -6.18 1.66 30.07
C ASN A 52 -5.71 0.25 29.71
N PHE A 53 -6.01 -0.24 28.51
CA PHE A 53 -5.37 -1.44 27.97
C PHE A 53 -4.18 -1.03 27.10
N ASP A 54 -2.98 -1.47 27.45
CA ASP A 54 -1.74 -1.16 26.74
C ASP A 54 -1.28 -2.40 25.97
N PHE A 55 -1.47 -2.39 24.66
CA PHE A 55 -0.96 -3.38 23.74
C PHE A 55 0.57 -3.23 23.63
N ASP A 56 1.31 -3.92 24.49
CA ASP A 56 2.77 -3.91 24.50
C ASP A 56 3.34 -4.80 23.40
N LEU A 57 3.76 -4.19 22.29
CA LEU A 57 4.38 -4.87 21.15
C LEU A 57 5.91 -4.85 21.22
N THR A 58 6.52 -4.23 22.24
CA THR A 58 7.98 -4.05 22.32
C THR A 58 8.74 -5.37 22.37
N VAL A 59 8.07 -6.43 22.84
CA VAL A 59 8.56 -7.80 22.95
C VAL A 59 7.87 -8.77 21.99
N ARG A 60 7.02 -8.26 21.07
CA ARG A 60 6.21 -9.06 20.15
C ARG A 60 6.78 -9.05 18.73
N THR A 61 6.42 -10.09 17.98
CA THR A 61 6.63 -10.24 16.55
C THR A 61 5.29 -10.31 15.82
N THR A 62 5.34 -10.29 14.49
CA THR A 62 4.14 -10.38 13.63
C THR A 62 3.55 -11.79 13.56
N GLU A 63 4.27 -12.79 14.05
CA GLU A 63 3.84 -14.19 14.11
C GLU A 63 3.17 -14.55 15.43
N ASP A 64 3.22 -13.64 16.41
CA ASP A 64 2.59 -13.88 17.70
C ASP A 64 1.07 -13.78 17.59
N VAL A 65 0.38 -14.56 18.42
CA VAL A 65 -1.09 -14.54 18.54
C VAL A 65 -1.59 -13.19 19.08
N ALA A 66 -2.91 -12.98 19.03
CA ALA A 66 -3.53 -11.78 19.61
C ALA A 66 -3.20 -11.59 21.09
N LEU A 67 -2.99 -10.35 21.52
CA LEU A 67 -2.86 -10.00 22.93
C LEU A 67 -4.19 -10.16 23.68
N ILE A 68 -5.33 -9.97 23.00
CA ILE A 68 -6.66 -10.31 23.52
C ILE A 68 -7.25 -11.40 22.62
N ASN A 69 -7.38 -12.62 23.13
CA ASN A 69 -7.87 -13.73 22.32
C ASN A 69 -9.37 -13.68 21.99
N ASN A 70 -10.13 -12.81 22.66
CA ASN A 70 -11.53 -12.52 22.32
C ASN A 70 -11.99 -11.21 22.98
N TYR A 71 -12.02 -10.10 22.24
CA TYR A 71 -12.49 -8.82 22.75
C TYR A 71 -13.99 -8.80 23.04
N GLY A 72 -14.80 -9.53 22.27
CA GLY A 72 -16.26 -9.49 22.33
C GLY A 72 -16.88 -9.94 23.66
N ILE A 73 -16.12 -10.62 24.52
CA ILE A 73 -16.57 -11.03 25.86
C ILE A 73 -16.25 -10.00 26.96
N ILE A 74 -15.46 -8.96 26.65
CA ILE A 74 -15.10 -7.91 27.60
C ILE A 74 -16.27 -6.93 27.71
N SER A 75 -16.97 -6.99 28.84
CA SER A 75 -18.01 -6.00 29.13
C SER A 75 -17.41 -4.63 29.50
N GLY A 76 -17.91 -3.56 28.90
CA GLY A 76 -17.39 -2.21 29.15
C GLY A 76 -16.05 -1.91 28.48
N GLY A 77 -15.58 -2.76 27.56
CA GLY A 77 -14.37 -2.50 26.77
C GLY A 77 -14.49 -1.19 25.98
N GLU A 78 -15.67 -0.87 25.48
CA GLU A 78 -15.95 0.37 24.75
C GLU A 78 -15.70 1.64 25.58
N LYS A 79 -15.68 1.51 26.91
CA LYS A 79 -15.43 2.62 27.84
C LYS A 79 -13.96 2.80 28.18
N ALA A 80 -13.15 1.76 28.01
CA ALA A 80 -11.73 1.79 28.34
C ALA A 80 -10.95 2.65 27.34
N THR A 81 -9.77 3.10 27.76
CA THR A 81 -8.79 3.70 26.85
C THR A 81 -7.80 2.65 26.38
N TYR A 82 -7.22 2.87 25.21
CA TYR A 82 -6.30 1.92 24.59
C TYR A 82 -5.02 2.63 24.16
N SER A 83 -3.89 1.98 24.39
CA SER A 83 -2.61 2.39 23.82
C SER A 83 -1.90 1.21 23.17
N ILE A 84 -1.02 1.51 22.21
CA ILE A 84 -0.09 0.55 21.62
C ILE A 84 1.30 1.06 21.95
N LEU A 85 2.11 0.22 22.58
CA LEU A 85 3.49 0.52 22.91
C LEU A 85 4.44 -0.21 21.96
N ILE A 86 5.29 0.54 21.26
CA ILE A 86 6.29 0.01 20.33
C ILE A 86 7.68 0.55 20.67
N LYS A 87 8.71 -0.17 20.21
CA LYS A 87 10.09 0.34 20.20
C LYS A 87 10.29 1.33 19.04
N ALA A 88 11.30 2.19 19.15
CA ALA A 88 11.67 3.09 18.05
C ALA A 88 12.01 2.36 16.75
N ASP A 89 12.54 1.13 16.86
CA ASP A 89 12.94 0.24 15.77
C ASP A 89 12.01 -0.97 15.64
N GLN A 90 10.75 -0.86 16.09
CA GLN A 90 9.78 -1.94 15.97
C GLN A 90 9.70 -2.46 14.53
N SER A 91 9.78 -3.78 14.38
CA SER A 91 9.75 -4.43 13.07
C SER A 91 8.49 -4.07 12.29
N LYS A 92 8.64 -3.92 10.97
CA LYS A 92 7.50 -3.81 10.06
C LYS A 92 6.64 -5.07 10.08
N GLY A 93 5.38 -4.91 9.71
CA GLY A 93 4.41 -5.98 9.51
C GLY A 93 3.11 -5.73 10.26
N SER A 94 2.24 -6.73 10.27
CA SER A 94 0.96 -6.68 10.96
C SER A 94 1.07 -7.39 12.30
N TYR A 95 0.65 -6.73 13.37
CA TYR A 95 0.57 -7.27 14.72
C TYR A 95 -0.89 -7.44 15.09
N ASN A 96 -1.30 -8.67 15.40
CA ASN A 96 -2.64 -8.93 15.88
C ASN A 96 -2.78 -8.43 17.33
N LEU A 97 -3.64 -7.43 17.55
CA LEU A 97 -3.90 -6.88 18.88
C LEU A 97 -5.00 -7.66 19.60
N ALA A 98 -6.09 -7.98 18.89
CA ALA A 98 -7.25 -8.62 19.46
C ALA A 98 -8.07 -9.40 18.43
N ASP A 99 -8.43 -10.63 18.76
CA ASP A 99 -9.44 -11.41 18.04
C ASP A 99 -10.84 -11.09 18.59
N GLY A 100 -11.89 -11.42 17.84
CA GLY A 100 -13.28 -11.19 18.27
C GLY A 100 -13.64 -9.70 18.48
N ALA A 101 -12.89 -8.79 17.87
CA ALA A 101 -12.95 -7.35 17.99
C ALA A 101 -13.99 -6.69 17.05
N SER A 102 -14.99 -7.43 16.54
CA SER A 102 -16.01 -6.86 15.64
C SER A 102 -16.79 -5.67 16.24
N GLY A 103 -16.93 -5.65 17.58
CA GLY A 103 -17.52 -4.53 18.34
C GLY A 103 -16.53 -3.47 18.83
N PHE A 104 -15.26 -3.56 18.47
CA PHE A 104 -14.24 -2.60 18.87
C PHE A 104 -14.44 -1.28 18.11
N ALA A 105 -14.79 -0.22 18.85
CA ALA A 105 -15.11 1.10 18.33
C ALA A 105 -14.47 2.16 19.23
N ASN A 106 -13.14 2.16 19.29
CA ASN A 106 -12.36 2.94 20.22
C ASN A 106 -11.24 3.71 19.52
N SER A 107 -10.75 4.71 20.23
CA SER A 107 -9.54 5.44 19.87
C SER A 107 -8.33 4.84 20.58
N VAL A 108 -7.23 4.68 19.84
CA VAL A 108 -5.99 4.05 20.31
C VAL A 108 -4.83 5.01 20.15
N THR A 109 -4.09 5.23 21.24
CA THR A 109 -2.90 6.08 21.24
C THR A 109 -1.65 5.24 20.99
N VAL A 110 -0.90 5.53 19.94
CA VAL A 110 0.39 4.86 19.67
C VAL A 110 1.50 5.58 20.45
N LYS A 111 2.34 4.80 21.14
CA LYS A 111 3.47 5.28 21.93
C LYS A 111 4.77 4.61 21.47
N VAL A 112 5.81 5.42 21.21
CA VAL A 112 7.18 4.94 20.96
C VAL A 112 8.01 5.16 22.20
N ASN A 113 8.61 4.10 22.74
CA ASN A 113 9.41 4.18 23.97
C ASN A 113 8.68 4.89 25.14
N GLY A 114 7.35 4.77 25.18
CA GLY A 114 6.49 5.39 26.20
C GLY A 114 5.95 6.77 25.86
N GLU A 115 6.45 7.43 24.81
CA GLU A 115 5.98 8.75 24.37
C GLU A 115 4.93 8.63 23.28
N ALA A 116 3.81 9.36 23.40
CA ALA A 116 2.78 9.37 22.38
C ALA A 116 3.31 9.97 21.08
N ILE A 117 3.04 9.29 19.96
CA ILE A 117 3.50 9.72 18.63
C ILE A 117 2.33 9.92 17.68
N GLY A 118 2.41 10.96 16.87
CA GLY A 118 1.46 11.21 15.79
C GLY A 118 0.05 11.52 16.29
N LYS A 119 -0.94 11.00 15.56
CA LYS A 119 -2.37 11.19 15.85
C LYS A 119 -2.92 9.93 16.53
N VAL A 120 -3.93 10.13 17.37
CA VAL A 120 -4.79 9.05 17.85
C VAL A 120 -5.50 8.37 16.67
N LEU A 121 -5.40 7.04 16.60
CA LEU A 121 -6.05 6.22 15.59
C LEU A 121 -7.45 5.84 16.06
N THR A 122 -8.47 5.96 15.20
CA THR A 122 -9.85 5.64 15.58
C THR A 122 -10.50 4.67 14.60
N VAL A 123 -11.01 3.56 15.12
CA VAL A 123 -11.88 2.63 14.37
C VAL A 123 -13.29 2.71 14.96
N SER A 124 -14.32 2.54 14.13
CA SER A 124 -15.71 2.84 14.51
C SER A 124 -16.70 1.69 14.22
N GLY A 125 -16.20 0.48 13.99
CA GLY A 125 -17.03 -0.68 13.72
C GLY A 125 -16.24 -1.84 13.11
N SER A 126 -16.96 -2.89 12.72
CA SER A 126 -16.39 -4.18 12.32
C SER A 126 -15.51 -4.13 11.08
N THR A 127 -15.66 -3.16 10.19
CA THR A 127 -14.79 -3.00 9.01
C THR A 127 -14.42 -1.53 8.90
N SER A 128 -13.33 -1.15 9.55
CA SER A 128 -12.84 0.23 9.54
C SER A 128 -11.33 0.29 9.78
N SER A 129 -10.69 1.33 9.26
CA SER A 129 -9.28 1.60 9.49
C SER A 129 -9.02 3.08 9.64
N ASP A 130 -7.97 3.42 10.39
CA ASP A 130 -7.38 4.76 10.44
C ASP A 130 -5.87 4.62 10.41
N PHE A 131 -5.18 5.67 9.96
CA PHE A 131 -3.73 5.68 9.91
C PHE A 131 -3.16 7.07 10.14
N PHE A 132 -1.89 7.11 10.53
CA PHE A 132 -1.07 8.31 10.41
C PHE A 132 0.30 7.95 9.85
N ARG A 133 1.07 8.98 9.49
CA ARG A 133 2.45 8.84 9.04
C ARG A 133 3.38 9.65 9.93
N ILE A 134 4.57 9.11 10.21
CA ILE A 134 5.68 9.83 10.81
C ILE A 134 6.92 9.50 10.00
N GLY A 135 7.52 10.52 9.39
CA GLY A 135 8.60 10.33 8.42
C GLY A 135 8.20 9.29 7.37
N LYS A 136 9.03 8.24 7.24
CA LYS A 136 8.90 7.18 6.23
C LYS A 136 7.91 6.09 6.60
N MET A 137 7.32 6.12 7.80
CA MET A 137 6.52 5.03 8.33
C MET A 137 5.03 5.38 8.34
N LYS A 138 4.20 4.43 7.91
CA LYS A 138 2.75 4.45 8.04
C LYS A 138 2.36 3.47 9.16
N TYR A 139 1.57 3.97 10.11
CA TYR A 139 1.01 3.21 11.22
C TYR A 139 -0.50 3.14 11.03
N THR A 140 -1.02 1.93 10.86
CA THR A 140 -2.43 1.70 10.52
C THR A 140 -3.05 0.85 11.61
N LEU A 141 -4.21 1.26 12.10
CA LEU A 141 -5.08 0.42 12.93
C LEU A 141 -6.25 -0.02 12.05
N THR A 142 -6.51 -1.32 12.00
CA THR A 142 -7.56 -1.88 11.17
C THR A 142 -8.41 -2.86 12.00
N ASN A 143 -9.73 -2.75 11.88
CA ASN A 143 -10.67 -3.77 12.32
C ASN A 143 -11.23 -4.47 11.07
N ASN A 144 -10.93 -5.76 10.92
CA ASN A 144 -11.18 -6.58 9.71
C ASN A 144 -12.24 -7.66 9.94
N GLY A 145 -13.39 -7.28 10.48
CA GLY A 145 -14.54 -8.18 10.66
C GLY A 145 -14.43 -9.09 11.87
N GLY A 146 -13.54 -8.78 12.81
CA GLY A 146 -13.25 -9.63 13.96
C GLY A 146 -11.82 -9.52 14.46
N ASP A 147 -10.89 -9.18 13.59
CA ASP A 147 -9.48 -9.08 13.97
C ASP A 147 -9.06 -7.61 13.99
N LEU A 148 -8.49 -7.19 15.11
CA LEU A 148 -7.93 -5.85 15.29
C LEU A 148 -6.42 -5.91 15.09
N ASP A 149 -5.96 -5.34 13.99
CA ASP A 149 -4.57 -5.35 13.59
C ASP A 149 -3.93 -3.98 13.72
N PHE A 150 -2.68 -3.95 14.19
CA PHE A 150 -1.80 -2.80 14.06
C PHE A 150 -0.69 -3.09 13.05
N THR A 151 -0.70 -2.36 11.94
CA THR A 151 0.25 -2.53 10.87
C THR A 151 1.26 -1.39 10.83
N ILE A 152 2.54 -1.74 10.84
CA ILE A 152 3.68 -0.84 10.64
C ILE A 152 4.29 -1.14 9.29
N ARG A 153 4.27 -0.18 8.36
CA ARG A 153 4.88 -0.34 7.02
C ARG A 153 5.63 0.92 6.61
N LYS A 154 6.54 0.82 5.65
CA LYS A 154 6.99 2.03 4.95
C LYS A 154 5.79 2.66 4.24
N ALA A 155 5.71 3.98 4.27
CA ALA A 155 4.76 4.69 3.44
C ALA A 155 5.17 4.48 1.98
N LYS A 156 4.27 3.95 1.15
CA LYS A 156 4.48 3.92 -0.29
C LYS A 156 4.47 5.36 -0.79
N VAL A 157 5.56 5.76 -1.44
CA VAL A 157 5.73 7.08 -2.05
C VAL A 157 5.96 6.86 -3.54
N ARG A 158 5.43 7.76 -4.38
CA ARG A 158 5.61 7.64 -5.83
C ARG A 158 7.04 8.00 -6.19
N GLN A 159 7.64 7.23 -7.10
CA GLN A 159 8.93 7.57 -7.70
C GLN A 159 10.05 7.85 -6.68
N ASP A 160 10.14 7.03 -5.63
CA ASP A 160 11.20 7.07 -4.61
C ASP A 160 12.30 6.06 -4.97
N PHE A 161 13.33 6.49 -5.70
CA PHE A 161 14.35 5.61 -6.28
C PHE A 161 15.41 5.17 -5.26
N ASP A 162 15.68 5.97 -4.23
CA ASP A 162 16.65 5.62 -3.19
C ASP A 162 16.02 4.92 -1.96
N GLY A 163 14.68 4.92 -1.89
CA GLY A 163 13.88 4.28 -0.84
C GLY A 163 13.81 5.11 0.44
N ASP A 164 14.05 6.41 0.34
CA ASP A 164 14.14 7.31 1.47
C ASP A 164 12.76 7.85 1.92
N GLY A 165 11.67 7.45 1.29
CA GLY A 165 10.32 7.87 1.63
C GLY A 165 9.98 9.29 1.17
N ILE A 166 10.75 9.86 0.24
CA ILE A 166 10.48 11.12 -0.44
C ILE A 166 10.42 10.82 -1.95
N SER A 167 9.54 11.52 -2.67
CA SER A 167 9.48 11.38 -4.12
C SER A 167 10.66 12.10 -4.79
N ASP A 168 11.21 11.47 -5.82
CA ASP A 168 12.21 12.05 -6.72
C ASP A 168 11.58 12.58 -8.01
N ILE A 169 12.40 13.21 -8.85
CA ILE A 169 12.00 13.70 -10.17
C ILE A 169 12.92 13.11 -11.22
N ILE A 170 12.33 12.48 -12.24
CA ILE A 170 13.05 11.86 -13.36
C ILE A 170 13.07 12.80 -14.57
N PHE A 171 14.20 12.88 -15.25
CA PHE A 171 14.39 13.63 -16.49
C PHE A 171 14.90 12.72 -17.60
N GLN A 172 14.32 12.86 -18.80
CA GLN A 172 14.92 12.38 -20.05
C GLN A 172 15.30 13.59 -20.90
N LYS A 173 16.55 13.62 -21.36
CA LYS A 173 17.07 14.71 -22.18
C LYS A 173 16.61 14.54 -23.63
N ASN A 174 16.09 15.58 -24.27
CA ASN A 174 15.43 15.47 -25.59
C ASN A 174 16.37 15.17 -26.78
N ASP A 175 17.66 15.47 -26.68
CA ASP A 175 18.61 15.34 -27.78
C ASP A 175 19.25 13.95 -27.84
N ASP A 176 19.95 13.54 -26.79
CA ASP A 176 20.68 12.28 -26.69
C ASP A 176 20.04 11.29 -25.71
N HIS A 177 18.83 11.58 -25.22
CA HIS A 177 18.01 10.66 -24.42
C HIS A 177 18.68 10.22 -23.12
N GLN A 178 19.70 10.94 -22.65
CA GLN A 178 20.28 10.73 -21.31
C GLN A 178 19.18 10.79 -20.25
N VAL A 179 19.30 9.94 -19.24
CA VAL A 179 18.38 9.89 -18.11
C VAL A 179 19.10 10.30 -16.83
N GLY A 180 18.42 11.06 -15.99
CA GLY A 180 18.88 11.37 -14.65
C GLY A 180 17.76 11.87 -13.75
N TYR A 181 18.12 12.19 -12.51
CA TYR A 181 17.20 12.39 -11.40
C TYR A 181 17.58 13.61 -10.56
N TRP A 182 16.57 14.28 -10.02
CA TRP A 182 16.72 15.13 -8.84
C TRP A 182 16.14 14.40 -7.64
N MET A 183 16.98 14.20 -6.63
CA MET A 183 16.60 13.44 -5.43
C MET A 183 15.91 14.33 -4.41
N ASN A 184 14.87 13.81 -3.74
CA ASN A 184 14.29 14.42 -2.54
C ASN A 184 13.80 15.87 -2.71
N GLY A 185 13.41 16.24 -3.94
CA GLY A 185 13.05 17.62 -4.28
C GLY A 185 14.20 18.63 -4.17
N THR A 186 15.45 18.16 -4.19
CA THR A 186 16.67 18.97 -4.19
C THR A 186 17.23 19.11 -5.61
N THR A 187 18.32 19.86 -5.78
CA THR A 187 19.03 19.97 -7.06
C THR A 187 20.18 18.97 -7.21
N ASP A 188 20.24 17.96 -6.34
CA ASP A 188 21.31 16.96 -6.34
C ASP A 188 21.09 15.97 -7.49
N TRP A 189 21.72 16.28 -8.63
CA TRP A 189 21.62 15.49 -9.86
C TRP A 189 22.27 14.12 -9.73
N GLN A 190 21.52 13.07 -10.08
CA GLN A 190 22.01 11.71 -10.26
C GLN A 190 21.85 11.28 -11.72
N GLY A 191 22.86 10.66 -12.31
CA GLY A 191 22.76 10.10 -13.66
C GLY A 191 24.12 9.63 -14.19
N ASN A 192 24.11 8.64 -15.06
CA ASN A 192 25.35 8.07 -15.62
C ASN A 192 25.91 8.82 -16.85
N GLY A 193 25.18 9.84 -17.34
CA GLY A 193 25.56 10.65 -18.50
C GLY A 193 25.66 9.88 -19.82
N GLN A 194 25.13 8.65 -19.87
CA GLN A 194 25.16 7.82 -21.07
C GLN A 194 23.89 8.05 -21.91
N PRO A 195 24.03 8.30 -23.22
CA PRO A 195 22.89 8.35 -24.13
C PRO A 195 22.07 7.05 -24.08
N GLN A 196 20.75 7.18 -24.16
CA GLN A 196 19.87 6.03 -24.40
C GLN A 196 19.55 5.94 -25.90
N PRO A 197 19.14 4.77 -26.42
CA PRO A 197 18.74 4.68 -27.81
C PRO A 197 17.50 5.55 -28.07
N SER A 198 17.44 6.22 -29.22
CA SER A 198 16.49 7.31 -29.50
C SER A 198 15.02 6.87 -29.59
N ASP A 199 14.79 5.58 -29.73
CA ASP A 199 13.47 4.94 -29.76
C ASP A 199 12.98 4.54 -28.35
N TRP A 200 13.79 4.74 -27.31
CA TRP A 200 13.42 4.45 -25.93
C TRP A 200 12.90 5.67 -25.20
N VAL A 201 11.78 5.48 -24.52
CA VAL A 201 11.15 6.50 -23.69
C VAL A 201 10.91 5.98 -22.28
N ILE A 202 10.92 6.90 -21.32
CA ILE A 202 10.60 6.59 -19.92
C ILE A 202 9.10 6.37 -19.78
N ALA A 203 8.72 5.22 -19.23
CA ALA A 203 7.34 4.96 -18.83
C ALA A 203 7.05 5.55 -17.43
N GLY A 204 8.04 5.51 -16.54
CA GLY A 204 7.99 6.10 -15.19
C GLY A 204 8.80 5.32 -14.17
N GLY A 205 8.69 5.74 -12.90
CA GLY A 205 9.29 5.05 -11.75
C GLY A 205 8.29 4.16 -11.02
N TYR A 206 8.58 2.86 -10.93
CA TYR A 206 7.69 1.84 -10.37
C TYR A 206 8.48 0.76 -9.65
N ASP A 207 8.02 0.29 -8.49
CA ASP A 207 8.61 -0.86 -7.79
C ASP A 207 8.30 -2.15 -8.58
N MET A 208 9.24 -2.63 -9.40
CA MET A 208 9.04 -3.78 -10.28
C MET A 208 9.57 -5.08 -9.67
N ASN A 209 10.48 -4.98 -8.69
CA ASN A 209 11.10 -6.11 -8.01
C ASN A 209 10.56 -6.36 -6.57
N GLY A 210 9.73 -5.46 -6.04
CA GLY A 210 9.09 -5.56 -4.72
C GLY A 210 10.00 -5.15 -3.56
N ASP A 211 11.04 -4.34 -3.81
CA ASP A 211 12.03 -3.93 -2.79
C ASP A 211 11.67 -2.63 -2.06
N GLU A 212 10.46 -2.10 -2.30
CA GLU A 212 9.94 -0.82 -1.81
C GLU A 212 10.62 0.43 -2.41
N LYS A 213 11.46 0.29 -3.44
CA LYS A 213 12.04 1.41 -4.20
C LYS A 213 11.44 1.47 -5.59
N ALA A 214 11.50 2.65 -6.20
CA ALA A 214 11.14 2.80 -7.60
C ALA A 214 12.28 2.30 -8.51
N ASP A 215 11.90 1.53 -9.51
CA ASP A 215 12.73 1.16 -10.66
C ASP A 215 12.35 2.02 -11.87
N LEU A 216 13.30 2.26 -12.77
CA LEU A 216 13.01 3.03 -13.98
C LEU A 216 12.51 2.10 -15.08
N VAL A 217 11.22 2.16 -15.39
CA VAL A 217 10.64 1.40 -16.50
C VAL A 217 10.81 2.18 -17.82
N MET A 218 11.32 1.50 -18.84
CA MET A 218 11.49 2.07 -20.18
C MET A 218 10.93 1.14 -21.26
N ILE A 219 10.42 1.74 -22.32
CA ILE A 219 9.85 1.08 -23.50
C ILE A 219 10.52 1.59 -24.76
N GLY A 220 10.90 0.68 -25.65
CA GLY A 220 11.43 0.99 -26.97
C GLY A 220 10.57 0.34 -28.05
N ASN A 221 9.94 1.14 -28.92
CA ASN A 221 9.37 0.65 -30.18
C ASN A 221 10.51 0.54 -31.20
N THR A 222 11.18 -0.62 -31.20
CA THR A 222 12.51 -0.82 -31.78
C THR A 222 12.53 -1.92 -32.83
N GLU A 223 13.66 -2.05 -33.54
CA GLU A 223 13.94 -3.14 -34.47
C GLU A 223 15.15 -3.94 -33.99
N VAL A 224 14.92 -5.20 -33.61
CA VAL A 224 15.95 -6.12 -33.15
C VAL A 224 16.17 -7.19 -34.22
N ASN A 225 17.38 -7.25 -34.78
CA ASN A 225 17.76 -8.24 -35.81
C ASN A 225 16.81 -8.26 -37.03
N GLY A 226 16.33 -7.10 -37.47
CA GLY A 226 15.41 -7.00 -38.62
C GLY A 226 13.94 -7.26 -38.28
N VAL A 227 13.62 -7.54 -37.01
CA VAL A 227 12.26 -7.75 -36.53
C VAL A 227 11.84 -6.52 -35.75
N LYS A 228 10.79 -5.85 -36.20
CA LYS A 228 10.19 -4.74 -35.46
C LYS A 228 9.39 -5.26 -34.28
N GLY A 229 9.32 -4.47 -33.22
CA GLY A 229 8.65 -4.86 -31.99
C GLY A 229 8.67 -3.78 -30.92
N ALA A 230 8.14 -4.14 -29.77
CA ALA A 230 8.23 -3.32 -28.57
C ALA A 230 9.00 -4.08 -27.49
N TYR A 231 10.08 -3.48 -27.02
CA TYR A 231 10.93 -4.01 -25.97
C TYR A 231 10.67 -3.26 -24.67
N ILE A 232 10.50 -3.99 -23.57
CA ILE A 232 10.35 -3.38 -22.24
C ILE A 232 11.31 -4.00 -21.23
N GLY A 233 11.74 -3.15 -20.31
CA GLY A 233 12.47 -3.56 -19.13
C GLY A 233 12.57 -2.41 -18.14
N TYR A 234 13.40 -2.61 -17.12
CA TYR A 234 13.63 -1.58 -16.12
C TYR A 234 15.07 -1.59 -15.63
N TYR A 235 15.54 -0.44 -15.15
CA TYR A 235 16.76 -0.34 -14.36
C TYR A 235 16.39 -0.45 -12.88
N GLU A 236 16.92 -1.47 -12.20
CA GLU A 236 16.77 -1.67 -10.77
C GLU A 236 17.41 -0.49 -10.00
N GLY A 237 16.60 0.23 -9.21
CA GLY A 237 17.05 1.44 -8.50
C GLY A 237 17.48 2.61 -9.41
N GLY A 238 17.08 2.63 -10.68
CA GLY A 238 17.34 3.70 -11.64
C GLY A 238 18.65 3.61 -12.44
N VAL A 239 18.91 4.60 -13.30
CA VAL A 239 20.03 4.63 -14.28
C VAL A 239 21.33 5.15 -13.65
N THR A 240 21.75 4.50 -12.57
CA THR A 240 23.06 4.77 -11.94
C THR A 240 24.12 3.74 -12.35
N ASP A 241 23.71 2.52 -12.70
CA ASP A 241 24.56 1.44 -13.22
C ASP A 241 23.88 0.75 -14.41
N ALA A 242 24.59 0.63 -15.55
CA ALA A 242 24.06 -0.06 -16.72
C ALA A 242 23.83 -1.56 -16.49
N ALA A 243 24.52 -2.17 -15.51
CA ALA A 243 24.35 -3.57 -15.16
C ALA A 243 23.02 -3.86 -14.41
N SER A 244 22.29 -2.83 -13.97
CA SER A 244 21.01 -2.99 -13.27
C SER A 244 19.82 -3.24 -14.19
N TRP A 245 20.03 -3.21 -15.52
CA TRP A 245 18.97 -3.49 -16.48
C TRP A 245 18.39 -4.91 -16.35
N LYS A 246 17.07 -4.99 -16.21
CA LYS A 246 16.29 -6.23 -16.24
C LYS A 246 15.37 -6.21 -17.45
N ASN A 247 15.48 -7.26 -18.27
CA ASN A 247 14.50 -7.49 -19.33
C ASN A 247 13.21 -8.04 -18.73
N ILE A 248 12.07 -7.48 -19.14
CA ILE A 248 10.77 -8.07 -18.87
C ILE A 248 10.35 -8.93 -20.07
N GLY A 249 10.36 -8.36 -21.27
CA GLY A 249 9.93 -9.08 -22.46
C GLY A 249 10.03 -8.27 -23.75
N TYR A 250 9.66 -8.91 -24.85
CA TYR A 250 9.67 -8.33 -26.19
C TYR A 250 8.46 -8.83 -27.00
N LEU A 251 7.64 -7.90 -27.48
CA LEU A 251 6.53 -8.18 -28.38
C LEU A 251 6.99 -7.99 -29.81
N THR A 252 6.97 -9.05 -30.61
CA THR A 252 7.23 -8.97 -32.05
C THR A 252 6.06 -8.28 -32.75
N ASN A 253 6.38 -7.54 -33.81
CA ASN A 253 5.44 -6.70 -34.52
C ASN A 253 5.76 -6.71 -36.02
N SER A 254 5.09 -7.59 -36.77
CA SER A 254 5.24 -7.66 -38.23
C SER A 254 4.61 -6.46 -38.95
N ASP A 255 3.67 -5.78 -38.28
CA ASP A 255 2.77 -4.80 -38.91
C ASP A 255 3.16 -3.35 -38.61
N ASN A 256 4.30 -3.13 -37.93
CA ASN A 256 4.81 -1.81 -37.55
C ASN A 256 3.85 -0.98 -36.66
N ILE A 257 3.03 -1.66 -35.84
CA ILE A 257 2.16 -1.10 -34.79
C ILE A 257 2.97 -0.25 -33.78
N GLN A 258 2.45 0.88 -33.33
CA GLN A 258 3.06 1.64 -32.25
C GLN A 258 2.46 1.24 -30.90
N TRP A 259 3.23 0.54 -30.08
CA TRP A 259 2.78 0.16 -28.75
C TRP A 259 2.89 1.33 -27.78
N ASN A 260 1.77 1.65 -27.15
CA ASN A 260 1.70 2.60 -26.05
C ASN A 260 1.50 1.84 -24.75
N ILE A 261 2.18 2.28 -23.69
CA ILE A 261 2.05 1.63 -22.39
C ILE A 261 1.65 2.60 -21.28
N LYS A 262 1.09 2.00 -20.22
CA LYS A 262 1.04 2.54 -18.87
C LYS A 262 1.47 1.44 -17.90
N VAL A 263 1.85 1.84 -16.69
CA VAL A 263 2.27 0.93 -15.63
C VAL A 263 1.54 1.32 -14.35
N GLY A 264 1.04 0.33 -13.62
CA GLY A 264 0.31 0.52 -12.36
C GLY A 264 -0.06 -0.80 -11.68
N ASN A 265 -0.59 -0.73 -10.46
CA ASN A 265 -0.94 -1.90 -9.65
C ASN A 265 -2.33 -2.47 -10.03
N ILE A 266 -2.45 -2.95 -11.27
CA ILE A 266 -3.72 -3.44 -11.83
C ILE A 266 -4.26 -4.71 -11.12
N THR A 267 -3.38 -5.51 -10.51
CA THR A 267 -3.76 -6.74 -9.79
C THR A 267 -4.09 -6.51 -8.32
N GLY A 268 -3.62 -5.40 -7.74
CA GLY A 268 -3.71 -5.10 -6.31
C GLY A 268 -2.58 -5.73 -5.48
N ASN A 269 -1.69 -6.52 -6.09
CA ASN A 269 -0.61 -7.16 -5.37
C ASN A 269 0.44 -6.14 -4.89
N GLU A 270 0.79 -6.21 -3.61
CA GLU A 270 1.81 -5.32 -3.04
C GLU A 270 3.17 -5.54 -3.70
N GLY A 271 3.86 -4.43 -4.02
CA GLY A 271 5.20 -4.45 -4.63
C GLY A 271 5.23 -4.98 -6.08
N LYS A 272 4.08 -5.10 -6.75
CA LYS A 272 4.01 -5.60 -8.13
C LYS A 272 3.20 -4.66 -9.01
N ASN A 273 3.82 -4.14 -10.07
CA ASN A 273 3.15 -3.28 -11.03
C ASN A 273 2.98 -4.01 -12.37
N SER A 274 1.80 -3.96 -12.93
CA SER A 274 1.46 -4.50 -14.24
C SER A 274 1.78 -3.49 -15.35
N ILE A 275 2.02 -3.99 -16.57
CA ILE A 275 2.19 -3.18 -17.78
C ILE A 275 0.94 -3.32 -18.65
N ILE A 276 0.30 -2.20 -18.94
CA ILE A 276 -0.88 -2.11 -19.78
C ILE A 276 -0.41 -1.75 -21.18
N TRP A 277 -0.74 -2.59 -22.16
CA TRP A 277 -0.35 -2.48 -23.56
C TRP A 277 -1.55 -2.08 -24.41
N HIS A 278 -1.42 -0.96 -25.12
CA HIS A 278 -2.42 -0.47 -26.07
C HIS A 278 -1.83 -0.39 -27.48
N ALA A 279 -2.42 -1.16 -28.39
CA ALA A 279 -2.15 -1.11 -29.82
C ALA A 279 -3.40 -0.57 -30.54
N ALA A 280 -3.44 0.75 -30.71
CA ALA A 280 -4.58 1.45 -31.30
C ALA A 280 -4.85 1.02 -32.75
N GLU A 281 -3.81 0.64 -33.50
CA GLU A 281 -3.89 0.18 -34.88
C GLU A 281 -4.56 -1.19 -35.01
N LEU A 282 -4.52 -2.01 -33.94
CA LEU A 282 -5.21 -3.29 -33.85
C LEU A 282 -6.55 -3.19 -33.10
N GLY A 283 -6.81 -2.04 -32.47
CA GLY A 283 -7.90 -1.91 -31.51
C GLY A 283 -7.71 -2.76 -30.26
N ALA A 284 -6.48 -3.15 -29.91
CA ALA A 284 -6.19 -4.15 -28.90
C ALA A 284 -5.72 -3.53 -27.58
N LEU A 285 -6.22 -4.08 -26.47
CA LEU A 285 -5.79 -3.77 -25.12
C LEU A 285 -5.49 -5.07 -24.36
N GLY A 286 -4.35 -5.10 -23.69
CA GLY A 286 -4.01 -6.20 -22.80
C GLY A 286 -3.00 -5.81 -21.73
N ILE A 287 -2.77 -6.74 -20.82
CA ILE A 287 -1.98 -6.52 -19.61
C ILE A 287 -0.93 -7.62 -19.48
N TRP A 288 0.29 -7.21 -19.21
CA TRP A 288 1.34 -8.04 -18.62
C TRP A 288 1.27 -7.89 -17.11
N SER A 289 0.75 -8.93 -16.45
CA SER A 289 0.42 -8.88 -15.03
C SER A 289 1.68 -8.91 -14.17
N ASP A 290 1.70 -8.10 -13.11
CA ASP A 290 2.73 -8.11 -12.06
C ASP A 290 4.17 -7.96 -12.61
N GLY A 291 4.32 -7.21 -13.70
CA GLY A 291 5.63 -6.93 -14.31
C GLY A 291 6.22 -8.14 -15.03
N THR A 292 5.41 -9.16 -15.32
CA THR A 292 5.80 -10.38 -16.02
C THR A 292 5.14 -10.46 -17.40
N ASP A 293 5.72 -11.24 -18.32
CA ASP A 293 5.12 -11.54 -19.65
C ASP A 293 3.91 -12.51 -19.56
N SER A 294 3.14 -12.44 -18.47
CA SER A 294 1.89 -13.18 -18.31
C SER A 294 0.74 -12.33 -18.84
N TRP A 295 0.30 -12.64 -20.06
CA TRP A 295 -0.68 -11.87 -20.82
C TRP A 295 -2.14 -12.10 -20.41
N ILE A 296 -2.86 -11.01 -20.19
CA ILE A 296 -4.31 -10.94 -19.99
C ILE A 296 -4.89 -10.04 -21.09
N ALA A 297 -5.80 -10.57 -21.91
CA ALA A 297 -6.48 -9.79 -22.95
C ALA A 297 -7.73 -9.12 -22.38
N LEU A 298 -7.86 -7.80 -22.52
CA LEU A 298 -9.05 -7.05 -22.09
C LEU A 298 -10.09 -6.83 -23.21
N GLY A 299 -9.72 -7.14 -24.46
CA GLY A 299 -10.66 -7.17 -25.59
C GLY A 299 -10.18 -6.41 -26.82
N SER A 300 -11.09 -6.28 -27.79
CA SER A 300 -10.91 -5.53 -29.04
C SER A 300 -11.87 -4.33 -29.10
N GLY A 301 -11.51 -3.31 -29.88
CA GLY A 301 -12.29 -2.08 -30.05
C GLY A 301 -11.67 -0.82 -29.42
N PHE A 302 -10.52 -0.95 -28.77
CA PHE A 302 -9.70 0.19 -28.30
C PHE A 302 -8.87 0.75 -29.46
N ASP A 303 -9.53 1.18 -30.53
CA ASP A 303 -8.87 1.71 -31.73
C ASP A 303 -8.26 3.10 -31.51
N SER A 304 -7.83 3.75 -32.58
CA SER A 304 -7.22 5.10 -32.55
C SER A 304 -8.12 6.23 -32.07
N ASN A 305 -9.42 5.99 -31.87
CA ASN A 305 -10.32 6.95 -31.24
C ASN A 305 -10.26 6.88 -29.71
N TRP A 306 -9.67 5.81 -29.15
CA TRP A 306 -9.40 5.65 -27.73
C TRP A 306 -8.01 6.14 -27.42
N THR A 307 -7.87 6.96 -26.37
CA THR A 307 -6.57 7.37 -25.85
C THR A 307 -6.43 6.89 -24.42
N MET A 308 -5.42 6.03 -24.17
CA MET A 308 -5.06 5.60 -22.82
C MET A 308 -4.35 6.73 -22.08
N LEU A 309 -5.03 7.31 -21.09
CA LEU A 309 -4.57 8.52 -20.38
C LEU A 309 -3.68 8.17 -19.18
N GLY A 310 -3.99 7.09 -18.48
CA GLY A 310 -3.21 6.63 -17.34
C GLY A 310 -3.97 5.61 -16.51
N VAL A 311 -3.49 5.38 -15.30
CA VAL A 311 -4.02 4.37 -14.38
C VAL A 311 -4.07 4.92 -12.96
N GLY A 312 -5.00 4.40 -12.16
CA GLY A 312 -5.16 4.73 -10.75
C GLY A 312 -6.40 4.06 -10.16
N ASP A 313 -6.41 3.84 -8.85
CA ASP A 313 -7.57 3.31 -8.12
C ASP A 313 -8.69 4.35 -8.06
N PHE A 314 -9.58 4.34 -9.06
CA PHE A 314 -10.67 5.30 -9.18
C PHE A 314 -11.94 4.86 -8.43
N ASN A 315 -12.00 3.58 -8.06
CA ASN A 315 -13.18 2.97 -7.44
C ASN A 315 -12.99 2.63 -5.94
N GLY A 316 -11.76 2.66 -5.43
CA GLY A 316 -11.38 2.45 -4.04
C GLY A 316 -11.21 0.99 -3.62
N ASP A 317 -11.04 0.05 -4.56
CA ASP A 317 -10.90 -1.38 -4.28
C ASP A 317 -9.45 -1.83 -4.00
N GLY A 318 -8.49 -0.91 -4.09
CA GLY A 318 -7.07 -1.18 -3.89
C GLY A 318 -6.33 -1.67 -5.13
N LYS A 319 -7.00 -1.75 -6.29
CA LYS A 319 -6.41 -2.03 -7.60
C LYS A 319 -6.48 -0.77 -8.46
N ASP A 320 -5.47 -0.57 -9.30
CA ASP A 320 -5.54 0.51 -10.28
C ASP A 320 -6.50 0.13 -11.43
N ASP A 321 -7.36 1.07 -11.82
CA ASP A 321 -8.16 1.05 -13.03
C ASP A 321 -7.42 1.75 -14.18
N ILE A 322 -7.86 1.53 -15.44
CA ILE A 322 -7.30 2.19 -16.62
C ILE A 322 -8.24 3.31 -17.10
N LEU A 323 -7.74 4.55 -17.17
CA LEU A 323 -8.47 5.71 -17.66
C LEU A 323 -8.26 5.92 -19.16
N PHE A 324 -9.37 6.05 -19.88
CA PHE A 324 -9.40 6.38 -21.30
C PHE A 324 -10.20 7.65 -21.58
N SER A 325 -9.89 8.31 -22.70
CA SER A 325 -10.82 9.21 -23.37
C SER A 325 -11.28 8.67 -24.72
N TYR A 326 -12.54 8.93 -25.05
CA TYR A 326 -13.14 8.68 -26.36
C TYR A 326 -14.22 9.73 -26.65
N ALA A 327 -14.14 10.40 -27.80
CA ALA A 327 -15.12 11.39 -28.25
C ALA A 327 -15.52 12.46 -27.19
N ASN A 328 -14.54 13.00 -26.45
CA ASN A 328 -14.68 13.92 -25.30
C ASN A 328 -15.28 13.32 -24.01
N GLY A 329 -15.67 12.05 -24.04
CA GLY A 329 -16.01 11.26 -22.86
C GLY A 329 -14.78 10.68 -22.18
N PHE A 330 -14.91 10.38 -20.90
CA PHE A 330 -13.92 9.67 -20.09
C PHE A 330 -14.50 8.37 -19.58
N TYR A 331 -13.67 7.34 -19.55
CA TYR A 331 -14.08 5.98 -19.24
C TYR A 331 -13.01 5.28 -18.43
N THR A 332 -13.41 4.37 -17.54
CA THR A 332 -12.50 3.49 -16.82
C THR A 332 -12.81 2.04 -17.12
N THR A 333 -11.79 1.19 -17.05
CA THR A 333 -11.95 -0.26 -17.03
C THR A 333 -10.92 -0.88 -16.10
N ASP A 334 -11.32 -1.94 -15.41
CA ASP A 334 -10.42 -2.74 -14.56
C ASP A 334 -9.84 -3.95 -15.32
N ILE A 335 -9.09 -4.78 -14.60
CA ILE A 335 -8.49 -6.03 -15.10
C ILE A 335 -9.53 -7.09 -15.52
N ASP A 336 -10.75 -6.99 -15.00
CA ASP A 336 -11.84 -7.92 -15.30
C ASP A 336 -12.69 -7.44 -16.49
N GLY A 337 -12.31 -6.29 -17.08
CA GLY A 337 -13.00 -5.69 -18.22
C GLY A 337 -14.29 -4.95 -17.84
N ASN A 338 -14.45 -4.56 -16.56
CA ASN A 338 -15.62 -3.82 -16.11
C ASN A 338 -15.53 -2.37 -16.58
N PHE A 339 -16.20 -2.09 -17.69
CA PHE A 339 -16.16 -0.79 -18.34
C PHE A 339 -17.18 0.19 -17.73
N GLN A 340 -16.71 1.37 -17.31
CA GLN A 340 -17.53 2.43 -16.73
C GLN A 340 -17.34 3.77 -17.44
N SER A 341 -18.43 4.53 -17.60
CA SER A 341 -18.38 5.91 -18.10
C SER A 341 -18.30 6.89 -16.94
N LEU A 342 -17.33 7.80 -16.98
CA LEU A 342 -17.17 8.90 -16.04
C LEU A 342 -17.89 10.18 -16.50
N GLY A 343 -18.43 10.19 -17.72
CA GLY A 343 -19.11 11.33 -18.33
C GLY A 343 -18.23 12.12 -19.31
N THR A 344 -18.63 13.36 -19.61
CA THR A 344 -18.02 14.22 -20.64
C THR A 344 -17.64 15.56 -20.03
N ALA A 345 -16.41 16.04 -20.23
CA ALA A 345 -15.99 17.37 -19.72
C ALA A 345 -16.32 18.52 -20.70
N GLY A 346 -16.72 18.22 -21.93
CA GLY A 346 -16.89 19.19 -23.01
C GLY A 346 -15.59 19.52 -23.73
N SER A 347 -15.66 20.35 -24.78
CA SER A 347 -14.50 20.67 -25.62
C SER A 347 -13.50 21.56 -24.88
N GLY A 348 -12.19 21.27 -25.04
CA GLY A 348 -11.11 22.11 -24.51
C GLY A 348 -10.53 21.67 -23.17
N TRP A 349 -11.03 20.58 -22.58
CA TRP A 349 -10.47 19.97 -21.38
C TRP A 349 -9.54 18.81 -21.73
N SER A 350 -8.41 18.73 -21.04
CA SER A 350 -7.49 17.59 -21.06
C SER A 350 -7.19 17.15 -19.64
N VAL A 351 -6.95 15.86 -19.43
CA VAL A 351 -6.45 15.35 -18.15
C VAL A 351 -5.05 15.89 -17.93
N ALA A 352 -4.86 16.64 -16.84
CA ALA A 352 -3.59 17.27 -16.51
C ALA A 352 -2.70 16.38 -15.61
N ALA A 353 -3.32 15.59 -14.73
CA ALA A 353 -2.64 14.66 -13.83
C ALA A 353 -3.61 13.59 -13.31
N ILE A 354 -3.05 12.47 -12.85
CA ILE A 354 -3.75 11.40 -12.10
C ILE A 354 -3.10 11.30 -10.72
N GLY A 355 -3.95 11.20 -9.71
CA GLY A 355 -3.64 11.46 -8.29
C GLY A 355 -3.19 10.26 -7.50
#